data_AF-A0A3C1PHQ1-F1
#
_entry.id   AF-A0A3C1PHQ1-F1
#
_cell.length_a   1.000
_cell.length_b   1.000
_cell.length_c   1.000
_cell.angle_alpha   90.00
_cell.angle_beta   90.00
_cell.angle_gamma   90.00
#
_symmetry.space_group_name_H-M   'P 1'
#
loop_
_entity.id
_entity.type
_entity.pdbx_description
1 polymer ?
#
loop_
_entity_poly.entity_id
_entity_poly.type
_entity_poly.pdbx_seq_one_letter_code
_entity_poly.pdbx_strand_id
1 'polypeptide(L)'
;MRNFLIVYTLLLISVSTVYGQINKPNLSVENPKIWNEFSEQNFTSSNLPIFIIRTGIEIIVDDYKIIADLQVIDKGAGARNSLTDIPTYTGKIGIEYRGSSSQMFPKKGYSIETKTDTGEDFKTSLAGLPEEEDWVLIANYSDKTLIRNALAYNLARKANRYASRTVFCELFVNNEYMGVYMLGERIKRDKSRVDIANLYPDENTGDDLTGGYIIKIDKLTGGGDGWYS
;
A
#
# COMPACT_ATOMS: atom_id res chain seq x y z
N MET A 1 38.71 70.36 -8.28
CA MET A 1 40.03 69.78 -7.98
C MET A 1 40.02 68.30 -8.35
N ARG A 2 40.96 67.90 -9.22
CA ARG A 2 41.42 66.54 -9.63
C ARG A 2 40.36 65.56 -10.17
N ASN A 3 40.21 65.41 -11.50
CA ASN A 3 41.03 64.65 -12.48
C ASN A 3 40.89 63.11 -12.33
N PHE A 4 40.14 62.44 -13.21
CA PHE A 4 40.51 61.92 -14.56
C PHE A 4 41.26 60.57 -14.52
N LEU A 5 40.57 59.54 -15.04
CA LEU A 5 40.98 58.59 -16.10
C LEU A 5 41.77 57.27 -15.81
N ILE A 6 41.31 56.25 -16.58
CA ILE A 6 42.00 55.13 -17.27
C ILE A 6 42.23 53.78 -16.53
N VAL A 7 41.27 52.89 -16.79
CA VAL A 7 41.36 51.53 -17.42
C VAL A 7 42.71 50.79 -17.51
N TYR A 8 42.77 49.69 -16.76
CA TYR A 8 43.31 48.32 -17.01
C TYR A 8 44.38 48.04 -18.08
N THR A 9 45.43 47.31 -17.65
CA THR A 9 45.94 46.09 -18.32
C THR A 9 46.66 45.18 -17.30
N LEU A 10 46.35 43.88 -17.29
CA LEU A 10 46.93 42.83 -16.44
C LEU A 10 48.32 42.37 -16.93
N LEU A 11 49.23 42.06 -16.00
CA LEU A 11 50.37 41.17 -16.24
C LEU A 11 50.62 40.29 -15.02
N LEU A 12 50.56 38.97 -15.21
CA LEU A 12 50.88 37.94 -14.22
C LEU A 12 52.39 37.67 -14.21
N ILE A 13 53.03 37.69 -13.05
CA ILE A 13 54.33 37.05 -12.81
C ILE A 13 54.26 36.32 -11.46
N SER A 14 54.45 35.00 -11.50
CA SER A 14 54.53 34.10 -10.35
C SER A 14 55.91 34.16 -9.69
N VAL A 15 55.96 34.20 -8.36
CA VAL A 15 57.17 33.90 -7.59
C VAL A 15 56.85 32.80 -6.58
N SER A 16 57.57 31.69 -6.73
CA SER A 16 57.54 30.49 -5.91
C SER A 16 58.35 30.65 -4.62
N THR A 17 57.81 30.16 -3.50
CA THR A 17 58.60 29.83 -2.30
C THR A 17 58.35 28.38 -1.92
N VAL A 18 59.45 27.62 -1.90
CA VAL A 18 59.58 26.22 -1.50
C VAL A 18 59.47 26.11 0.03
N TYR A 19 58.64 25.19 0.53
CA TYR A 19 58.81 24.62 1.87
C TYR A 19 58.39 23.14 1.89
N GLY A 20 59.41 22.27 2.00
CA GLY A 20 59.43 20.98 2.72
C GLY A 20 58.36 19.91 2.45
N GLN A 21 58.73 18.87 1.71
CA GLN A 21 58.05 17.56 1.73
C GLN A 21 58.24 16.86 3.09
N ILE A 22 57.14 16.53 3.75
CA ILE A 22 57.06 15.40 4.69
C ILE A 22 56.20 14.32 4.04
N ASN A 23 56.84 13.19 3.72
CA ASN A 23 56.22 12.03 3.07
C ASN A 23 55.06 11.50 3.91
N LYS A 24 53.83 11.63 3.40
CA LYS A 24 52.70 10.80 3.83
C LYS A 24 52.62 9.59 2.90
N PRO A 25 52.60 8.35 3.42
CA PRO A 25 52.44 7.17 2.58
C PRO A 25 51.10 7.23 1.87
N ASN A 26 51.08 6.84 0.59
CA ASN A 26 49.87 6.62 -0.19
C ASN A 26 49.03 5.55 0.51
N LEU A 27 48.05 5.97 1.29
CA LEU A 27 46.93 5.12 1.65
C LEU A 27 45.99 5.11 0.45
N SER A 28 46.18 4.15 -0.45
CA SER A 28 45.05 3.66 -1.25
C SER A 28 44.04 3.16 -0.22
N VAL A 29 43.03 3.97 0.07
CA VAL A 29 41.84 3.50 0.77
C VAL A 29 41.22 2.49 -0.18
N GLU A 30 41.58 1.22 -0.03
CA GLU A 30 40.77 0.12 -0.52
C GLU A 30 39.36 0.38 0.01
N ASN A 31 38.44 0.75 -0.88
CA ASN A 31 37.03 0.88 -0.55
C ASN A 31 36.60 -0.41 0.15
N PRO A 32 36.31 -0.40 1.46
CA PRO A 32 35.94 -1.62 2.14
C PRO A 32 34.55 -2.01 1.66
N LYS A 33 34.51 -3.09 0.87
CA LYS A 33 33.34 -3.92 0.55
C LYS A 33 32.00 -3.20 0.45
N ILE A 34 31.66 -2.88 -0.80
CA ILE A 34 30.37 -3.15 -1.46
C ILE A 34 29.31 -3.74 -0.51
N TRP A 35 28.40 -2.89 -0.02
CA TRP A 35 27.15 -3.31 0.65
C TRP A 35 25.88 -2.82 -0.07
N ASN A 36 25.98 -2.46 -1.36
CA ASN A 36 24.84 -2.02 -2.16
C ASN A 36 24.68 -2.84 -3.45
N GLU A 37 24.82 -4.16 -3.34
CA GLU A 37 24.25 -5.07 -4.33
C GLU A 37 23.30 -6.01 -3.61
N PHE A 38 22.22 -5.46 -3.05
CA PHE A 38 21.00 -6.25 -2.99
C PHE A 38 20.60 -6.42 -4.45
N SER A 39 20.94 -7.58 -5.02
CA SER A 39 20.39 -7.99 -6.31
C SER A 39 18.89 -7.77 -6.24
N GLU A 40 18.35 -6.88 -7.08
CA GLU A 40 16.92 -6.84 -7.34
C GLU A 40 16.55 -8.25 -7.76
N GLN A 41 15.93 -9.01 -6.85
CA GLN A 41 15.40 -10.30 -7.23
C GLN A 41 14.30 -10.00 -8.22
N ASN A 42 14.57 -10.23 -9.51
CA ASN A 42 13.59 -10.09 -10.56
C ASN A 42 12.45 -11.06 -10.26
N PHE A 43 11.38 -10.54 -9.66
CA PHE A 43 10.18 -11.31 -9.41
C PHE A 43 9.61 -11.73 -10.77
N THR A 44 9.42 -13.03 -10.96
CA THR A 44 8.84 -13.59 -12.18
C THR A 44 7.50 -14.26 -11.92
N SER A 45 7.39 -14.95 -10.78
CA SER A 45 6.25 -15.82 -10.47
C SER A 45 6.09 -16.07 -8.97
N SER A 46 4.86 -16.39 -8.56
CA SER A 46 4.52 -16.77 -7.18
C SER A 46 3.39 -17.80 -7.15
N ASN A 47 3.28 -18.53 -6.04
CA ASN A 47 2.10 -19.38 -5.77
C ASN A 47 0.94 -18.58 -5.16
N LEU A 48 1.16 -17.28 -4.90
CA LEU A 48 0.14 -16.35 -4.45
C LEU A 48 -0.47 -15.60 -5.65
N PRO A 49 -1.72 -15.15 -5.57
CA PRO A 49 -2.28 -14.15 -6.48
C PRO A 49 -1.35 -12.93 -6.61
N ILE A 50 -1.24 -12.39 -7.81
CA ILE A 50 -0.42 -11.20 -8.07
C ILE A 50 -1.35 -10.02 -8.37
N PHE A 51 -1.21 -8.95 -7.60
CA PHE A 51 -1.94 -7.69 -7.72
C PHE A 51 -1.01 -6.65 -8.31
N ILE A 52 -1.43 -6.00 -9.39
CA ILE A 52 -0.66 -4.97 -10.09
C ILE A 52 -1.51 -3.71 -10.14
N ILE A 53 -1.06 -2.67 -9.45
CA ILE A 53 -1.72 -1.37 -9.36
C ILE A 53 -0.91 -0.34 -10.13
N ARG A 54 -1.60 0.44 -10.98
CA ARG A 54 -1.01 1.57 -11.71
C ARG A 54 -1.78 2.83 -11.39
N THR A 55 -1.13 3.80 -10.75
CA THR A 55 -1.73 5.09 -10.38
C THR A 55 -1.42 6.19 -11.38
N GLY A 56 -0.67 5.88 -12.45
CA GLY A 56 -0.20 6.87 -13.41
C GLY A 56 0.76 7.85 -12.74
N ILE A 57 0.43 9.14 -12.78
CA ILE A 57 1.22 10.21 -12.15
C ILE A 57 0.71 10.59 -10.76
N GLU A 58 -0.43 10.04 -10.33
CA GLU A 58 -1.07 10.41 -9.08
C GLU A 58 -0.39 9.72 -7.89
N ILE A 59 -0.28 10.47 -6.80
CA ILE A 59 0.32 10.03 -5.55
C ILE A 59 -0.81 9.56 -4.63
N ILE A 60 -0.67 8.36 -4.08
CA ILE A 60 -1.59 7.83 -3.08
C ILE A 60 -1.46 8.67 -1.80
N VAL A 61 -2.59 9.09 -1.24
CA VAL A 61 -2.68 9.88 0.01
C VAL A 61 -3.66 9.23 1.00
N ASP A 62 -3.69 9.73 2.23
CA ASP A 62 -4.63 9.35 3.30
C ASP A 62 -5.67 10.46 3.51
N ASP A 63 -6.50 10.71 2.50
CA ASP A 63 -7.51 11.78 2.52
C ASP A 63 -8.69 11.43 1.59
N TYR A 64 -8.36 11.15 0.33
CA TYR A 64 -9.30 10.70 -0.68
C TYR A 64 -8.72 9.58 -1.53
N LYS A 65 -9.62 8.78 -2.12
CA LYS A 65 -9.24 7.75 -3.08
C LYS A 65 -8.95 8.36 -4.44
N ILE A 66 -7.75 8.13 -4.94
CA ILE A 66 -7.39 8.42 -6.33
C ILE A 66 -7.83 7.26 -7.23
N ILE A 67 -8.05 7.53 -8.52
CA ILE A 67 -8.38 6.47 -9.48
C ILE A 67 -7.09 5.80 -9.98
N ALA A 68 -7.08 4.47 -9.96
CA ALA A 68 -5.98 3.66 -10.45
C ALA A 68 -6.51 2.46 -11.24
N ASP A 69 -5.66 1.85 -12.05
CA ASP A 69 -5.97 0.59 -12.71
C ASP A 69 -5.45 -0.58 -11.87
N LEU A 70 -6.27 -1.61 -11.71
CA LEU A 70 -5.92 -2.87 -11.06
C LEU A 70 -5.95 -4.01 -12.07
N GLN A 71 -4.88 -4.82 -12.05
CA GLN A 71 -4.86 -6.15 -12.64
C GLN A 71 -4.64 -7.19 -11.54
N VAL A 72 -5.40 -8.28 -11.59
CA VAL A 72 -5.18 -9.45 -10.71
C VAL A 72 -4.90 -10.66 -11.57
N ILE A 73 -3.81 -11.35 -11.26
CA ILE A 73 -3.43 -12.63 -11.86
C ILE A 73 -3.59 -13.69 -10.79
N ASP A 74 -4.58 -14.57 -10.97
CA ASP A 74 -4.82 -15.70 -10.09
C ASP A 74 -5.38 -16.89 -10.87
N LYS A 75 -4.51 -17.87 -11.18
CA LYS A 75 -4.90 -19.13 -11.85
C LYS A 75 -5.56 -20.12 -10.90
N GLY A 76 -5.78 -19.75 -9.64
CA GLY A 76 -6.43 -20.56 -8.63
C GLY A 76 -5.48 -21.48 -7.87
N ALA A 77 -6.05 -22.21 -6.91
CA ALA A 77 -5.29 -23.02 -5.96
C ALA A 77 -4.42 -24.08 -6.64
N GLY A 78 -3.13 -24.13 -6.26
CA GLY A 78 -2.17 -25.11 -6.75
C GLY A 78 -1.51 -24.74 -8.09
N ALA A 79 -1.99 -23.69 -8.77
CA ALA A 79 -1.34 -23.15 -9.96
C ALA A 79 -0.36 -22.02 -9.59
N ARG A 80 0.81 -22.00 -10.23
CA ARG A 80 1.80 -20.94 -10.05
C ARG A 80 1.53 -19.78 -11.01
N ASN A 81 1.34 -18.57 -10.49
CA ASN A 81 1.10 -17.34 -11.25
C ASN A 81 2.41 -16.72 -11.76
N SER A 82 2.40 -16.15 -12.95
CA SER A 82 3.51 -15.41 -13.58
C SER A 82 3.06 -13.99 -13.94
N LEU A 83 3.98 -13.02 -13.92
CA LEU A 83 3.69 -11.63 -14.37
C LEU A 83 3.24 -11.53 -15.83
N THR A 84 3.54 -12.56 -16.63
CA THR A 84 3.19 -12.63 -18.05
C THR A 84 1.86 -13.35 -18.30
N ASP A 85 1.23 -13.90 -17.26
CA ASP A 85 -0.07 -14.57 -17.41
C ASP A 85 -1.17 -13.54 -17.71
N ILE A 86 -2.24 -14.01 -18.34
CA ILE A 86 -3.43 -13.18 -18.59
C ILE A 86 -4.10 -12.87 -17.24
N PRO A 87 -4.35 -11.60 -16.90
CA PRO A 87 -5.07 -11.25 -15.68
C PRO A 87 -6.48 -11.83 -15.67
N THR A 88 -6.90 -12.37 -14.53
CA THR A 88 -8.26 -12.83 -14.29
C THR A 88 -9.22 -11.68 -13.97
N TYR A 89 -8.68 -10.55 -13.51
CA TYR A 89 -9.41 -9.30 -13.36
C TYR A 89 -8.60 -8.14 -13.93
N THR A 90 -9.29 -7.22 -14.60
CA THR A 90 -8.78 -5.91 -15.00
C THR A 90 -9.91 -4.91 -14.83
N GLY A 91 -9.66 -3.82 -14.11
CA GLY A 91 -10.67 -2.80 -13.87
C GLY A 91 -10.11 -1.59 -13.13
N LYS A 92 -10.96 -0.59 -12.93
CA LYS A 92 -10.62 0.61 -12.17
C LYS A 92 -10.81 0.40 -10.69
N ILE A 93 -10.00 1.07 -9.89
CA ILE A 93 -10.14 1.13 -8.45
C ILE A 93 -10.01 2.57 -7.95
N GLY A 94 -10.70 2.90 -6.87
CA GLY A 94 -10.27 3.97 -5.98
C GLY A 94 -9.21 3.43 -5.01
N ILE A 95 -8.11 4.13 -4.78
CA ILE A 95 -7.05 3.72 -3.85
C ILE A 95 -6.60 4.87 -2.94
N GLU A 96 -6.42 4.55 -1.66
CA GLU A 96 -5.88 5.46 -0.64
C GLU A 96 -4.95 4.68 0.31
N TYR A 97 -4.12 5.40 1.07
CA TYR A 97 -3.43 4.77 2.19
C TYR A 97 -4.42 4.35 3.27
N ARG A 98 -4.06 3.30 4.01
CA ARG A 98 -4.87 2.77 5.08
C ARG A 98 -4.09 2.61 6.37
N GLY A 99 -4.77 2.92 7.45
CA GLY A 99 -4.36 2.62 8.82
C GLY A 99 -4.35 3.87 9.67
N SER A 100 -3.76 3.77 10.86
CA SER A 100 -3.49 4.93 11.71
C SER A 100 -1.98 4.93 11.98
N SER A 101 -1.55 4.37 13.11
CA SER A 101 -0.12 4.22 13.43
C SER A 101 0.66 3.39 12.39
N SER A 102 0.02 2.42 11.73
CA SER A 102 0.67 1.61 10.70
C SER A 102 1.07 2.40 9.46
N GLN A 103 0.47 3.57 9.22
CA GLN A 103 0.87 4.44 8.12
C GLN A 103 2.25 5.06 8.33
N MET A 104 2.76 5.09 9.56
CA MET A 104 4.13 5.57 9.81
C MET A 104 5.20 4.55 9.41
N PHE A 105 4.82 3.32 9.09
CA PHE A 105 5.77 2.29 8.65
C PHE A 105 6.24 2.54 7.20
N PRO A 106 7.46 2.09 6.83
CA PRO A 106 7.94 2.17 5.46
C PRO A 106 7.02 1.47 4.45
N LYS A 107 6.49 0.30 4.81
CA LYS A 107 5.55 -0.46 3.98
C LYS A 107 4.11 -0.07 4.32
N LYS A 108 3.45 0.64 3.40
CA LYS A 108 2.10 1.18 3.58
C LYS A 108 1.02 0.12 3.38
N GLY A 109 -0.09 0.24 4.09
CA GLY A 109 -1.32 -0.48 3.75
C GLY A 109 -2.19 0.35 2.82
N TYR A 110 -3.07 -0.30 2.06
CA TYR A 110 -3.98 0.36 1.13
C TYR A 110 -5.43 -0.02 1.39
N SER A 111 -6.34 0.92 1.19
CA SER A 111 -7.77 0.63 0.98
C SER A 111 -8.04 0.77 -0.50
N ILE A 112 -8.72 -0.20 -1.10
CA ILE A 112 -9.11 -0.15 -2.51
C ILE A 112 -10.61 -0.38 -2.65
N GLU A 113 -11.23 0.33 -3.58
CA GLU A 113 -12.64 0.17 -3.96
C GLU A 113 -12.71 -0.15 -5.44
N THR A 114 -13.29 -1.27 -5.86
CA THR A 114 -13.47 -1.58 -7.29
C THR A 114 -14.55 -0.71 -7.90
N LYS A 115 -14.23 -0.14 -9.07
CA LYS A 115 -15.08 0.83 -9.78
C LYS A 115 -15.35 0.37 -11.21
N THR A 116 -16.48 0.78 -11.76
CA THR A 116 -16.74 0.75 -13.20
C THR A 116 -15.87 1.77 -13.93
N ASP A 117 -15.83 1.69 -15.27
CA ASP A 117 -15.16 2.72 -16.08
C ASP A 117 -15.80 4.12 -15.93
N THR A 118 -17.06 4.19 -15.49
CA THR A 118 -17.78 5.44 -15.21
C THR A 118 -17.56 5.95 -13.78
N GLY A 119 -16.80 5.22 -12.94
CA GLY A 119 -16.47 5.60 -11.57
C GLY A 119 -17.49 5.17 -10.51
N GLU A 120 -18.48 4.36 -10.86
CA GLU A 120 -19.47 3.82 -9.91
C GLU A 120 -18.91 2.60 -9.16
N ASP A 121 -19.42 2.32 -7.97
CA ASP A 121 -19.04 1.13 -7.20
C ASP A 121 -19.37 -0.16 -7.96
N PHE A 122 -18.40 -1.06 -8.08
CA PHE A 122 -18.55 -2.31 -8.80
C PHE A 122 -18.19 -3.49 -7.91
N LYS A 123 -19.19 -4.30 -7.56
CA LYS A 123 -18.97 -5.55 -6.81
C LYS A 123 -18.33 -6.59 -7.72
N THR A 124 -17.20 -7.17 -7.28
CA THR A 124 -16.51 -8.22 -8.03
C THR A 124 -15.79 -9.18 -7.10
N SER A 125 -15.52 -10.40 -7.54
CA SER A 125 -14.72 -11.36 -6.77
C SER A 125 -13.24 -11.15 -7.05
N LEU A 126 -12.43 -10.98 -6.00
CA LEU A 126 -10.98 -10.92 -6.11
C LEU A 126 -10.34 -12.10 -5.38
N ALA A 127 -9.45 -12.82 -6.08
CA ALA A 127 -8.68 -13.94 -5.53
C ALA A 127 -9.54 -15.01 -4.81
N GLY A 128 -10.72 -15.32 -5.36
CA GLY A 128 -11.65 -16.30 -4.82
C GLY A 128 -12.44 -15.86 -3.57
N LEU A 129 -12.34 -14.59 -3.17
CA LEU A 129 -13.19 -14.01 -2.13
C LEU A 129 -14.57 -13.63 -2.69
N PRO A 130 -15.68 -13.76 -1.94
CA PRO A 130 -17.01 -13.40 -2.41
C PRO A 130 -17.12 -11.95 -2.87
N GLU A 131 -17.97 -11.71 -3.86
CA GLU A 131 -18.08 -10.42 -4.53
C GLU A 131 -18.35 -9.26 -3.57
N GLU A 132 -17.59 -8.18 -3.76
CA GLU A 132 -17.72 -6.93 -3.01
C GLU A 132 -16.93 -5.81 -3.69
N GLU A 133 -17.19 -4.57 -3.29
CA GLU A 133 -16.49 -3.40 -3.82
C GLU A 133 -15.31 -2.97 -2.94
N ASP A 134 -15.40 -3.17 -1.62
CA ASP A 134 -14.42 -2.68 -0.65
C ASP A 134 -13.42 -3.75 -0.22
N TRP A 135 -12.14 -3.46 -0.43
CA TRP A 135 -11.03 -4.34 -0.10
C TRP A 135 -9.91 -3.61 0.63
N VAL A 136 -9.12 -4.37 1.40
CA VAL A 136 -7.95 -3.84 2.08
C VAL A 136 -6.72 -4.68 1.76
N LEU A 137 -5.60 -4.01 1.49
CA LEU A 137 -4.29 -4.61 1.34
C LEU A 137 -3.47 -4.31 2.59
N ILE A 138 -3.33 -5.31 3.45
CA ILE A 138 -2.66 -5.17 4.74
C ILE A 138 -1.20 -5.59 4.60
N ALA A 139 -0.29 -4.66 4.86
CA ALA A 139 1.16 -4.87 4.74
C ALA A 139 1.75 -5.85 5.76
N ASN A 140 1.09 -6.05 6.91
CA ASN A 140 1.57 -6.84 8.05
C ASN A 140 3.02 -6.48 8.48
N TYR A 141 3.44 -5.22 8.28
CA TYR A 141 4.85 -4.81 8.40
C TYR A 141 5.49 -5.12 9.77
N SER A 142 4.78 -4.84 10.86
CA SER A 142 5.28 -5.09 12.22
C SER A 142 5.24 -6.56 12.62
N ASP A 143 4.46 -7.38 11.91
CA ASP A 143 4.34 -8.81 12.15
C ASP A 143 5.46 -9.56 11.40
N LYS A 144 6.54 -9.89 12.10
CA LYS A 144 7.66 -10.68 11.56
C LYS A 144 7.27 -12.03 10.94
N THR A 145 6.10 -12.57 11.32
CA THR A 145 5.61 -13.84 10.79
C THR A 145 4.64 -13.66 9.62
N LEU A 146 4.14 -12.44 9.40
CA LEU A 146 3.10 -12.05 8.45
C LEU A 146 1.74 -12.76 8.62
N ILE A 147 1.60 -13.72 9.54
CA ILE A 147 0.45 -14.62 9.63
C ILE A 147 -0.47 -14.38 10.83
N ARG A 148 -0.13 -13.51 11.79
CA ARG A 148 -0.92 -13.39 13.04
C ARG A 148 -2.36 -12.99 12.77
N ASN A 149 -2.58 -12.03 11.88
CA ASN A 149 -3.92 -11.60 11.48
C ASN A 149 -4.66 -12.73 10.75
N ALA A 150 -4.03 -13.34 9.74
CA ALA A 150 -4.62 -14.43 8.98
C ALA A 150 -5.00 -15.63 9.88
N LEU A 151 -4.13 -15.96 10.82
CA LEU A 151 -4.34 -17.02 11.80
C LEU A 151 -5.51 -16.70 12.73
N ALA A 152 -5.55 -15.50 13.30
CA ALA A 152 -6.64 -15.09 14.20
C ALA A 152 -8.00 -15.12 13.49
N TYR A 153 -8.09 -14.56 12.28
CA TYR A 153 -9.33 -14.61 11.50
C TYR A 153 -9.71 -16.03 11.08
N ASN A 154 -8.74 -16.87 10.71
CA ASN A 154 -9.00 -18.27 10.40
C ASN A 154 -9.54 -19.04 11.61
N LEU A 155 -8.95 -18.86 12.79
CA LEU A 155 -9.39 -19.50 14.02
C LEU A 155 -10.79 -19.05 14.43
N ALA A 156 -11.10 -17.75 14.31
CA ALA A 156 -12.45 -17.25 14.56
C ALA A 156 -13.49 -17.91 13.63
N ARG A 157 -13.20 -17.99 12.31
CA ARG A 157 -14.08 -18.70 11.36
C ARG A 157 -14.22 -20.18 11.69
N LYS A 158 -13.13 -20.86 12.07
CA LYS A 158 -13.18 -22.28 12.51
C LYS A 158 -13.98 -22.48 13.80
N ALA A 159 -14.08 -21.45 14.62
CA ALA A 159 -14.94 -21.42 15.81
C ALA A 159 -16.37 -20.93 15.51
N ASN A 160 -16.79 -20.92 14.24
CA ASN A 160 -18.10 -20.45 13.78
C ASN A 160 -18.41 -19.00 14.21
N ARG A 161 -17.38 -18.15 14.32
CA ARG A 161 -17.52 -16.72 14.53
C ARG A 161 -17.22 -15.99 13.23
N TYR A 162 -17.99 -14.93 12.97
CA TYR A 162 -17.69 -14.06 11.84
C TYR A 162 -16.30 -13.43 12.00
N ALA A 163 -15.50 -13.53 10.93
CA ALA A 163 -14.24 -12.81 10.77
C ALA A 163 -13.90 -12.71 9.29
N SER A 164 -13.46 -11.53 8.84
CA SER A 164 -13.11 -11.25 7.44
C SER A 164 -12.20 -12.33 6.85
N ARG A 165 -12.58 -12.82 5.66
CA ARG A 165 -11.73 -13.71 4.88
C ARG A 165 -10.53 -12.93 4.35
N THR A 166 -9.43 -13.64 4.21
CA THR A 166 -8.15 -13.06 3.81
C THR A 166 -7.40 -14.01 2.90
N VAL A 167 -6.68 -13.44 1.93
CA VAL A 167 -5.80 -14.16 1.01
C VAL A 167 -4.47 -13.43 0.95
N PHE A 168 -3.36 -14.15 0.99
CA PHE A 168 -2.04 -13.54 0.77
C PHE A 168 -1.84 -13.29 -0.72
N CYS A 169 -1.22 -12.17 -1.08
CA CYS A 169 -0.96 -11.80 -2.46
C CYS A 169 0.40 -11.11 -2.61
N GLU A 170 0.97 -11.17 -3.79
CA GLU A 170 2.12 -10.34 -4.18
C GLU A 170 1.60 -9.00 -4.71
N LEU A 171 2.18 -7.89 -4.29
CA LEU A 171 1.73 -6.57 -4.73
C LEU A 171 2.81 -5.84 -5.53
N PHE A 172 2.38 -5.26 -6.65
CA PHE A 172 3.12 -4.29 -7.43
C PHE A 172 2.38 -2.96 -7.46
N VAL A 173 3.10 -1.85 -7.26
CA VAL A 173 2.56 -0.49 -7.42
C VAL A 173 3.50 0.27 -8.36
N ASN A 174 2.98 0.76 -9.48
CA ASN A 174 3.76 1.47 -10.51
C ASN A 174 5.03 0.72 -10.92
N ASN A 175 4.87 -0.57 -11.22
CA ASN A 175 5.95 -1.49 -11.62
C ASN A 175 6.99 -1.82 -10.54
N GLU A 176 6.88 -1.27 -9.32
CA GLU A 176 7.72 -1.62 -8.20
C GLU A 176 7.11 -2.76 -7.38
N TYR A 177 7.93 -3.75 -7.03
CA TYR A 177 7.49 -4.86 -6.19
C TYR A 177 7.45 -4.44 -4.72
N MET A 178 6.26 -4.47 -4.14
CA MET A 178 6.00 -4.05 -2.75
C MET A 178 6.09 -5.20 -1.75
N GLY A 179 6.32 -6.44 -2.22
CA GLY A 179 6.35 -7.64 -1.40
C GLY A 179 4.98 -8.29 -1.18
N VAL A 180 4.94 -9.24 -0.24
CA VAL A 180 3.72 -9.95 0.17
C VAL A 180 2.78 -9.04 0.96
N TYR A 181 1.51 -9.02 0.60
CA TYR A 181 0.41 -8.39 1.31
C TYR A 181 -0.66 -9.42 1.69
N MET A 182 -1.57 -9.02 2.56
CA MET A 182 -2.78 -9.77 2.86
C MET A 182 -3.98 -8.97 2.34
N LEU A 183 -4.59 -9.44 1.27
CA LEU A 183 -5.91 -9.01 0.83
C LEU A 183 -6.92 -9.42 1.90
N GLY A 184 -7.80 -8.49 2.29
CA GLY A 184 -8.86 -8.75 3.24
C GLY A 184 -10.14 -8.03 2.87
N GLU A 185 -11.23 -8.59 3.36
CA GLU A 185 -12.56 -7.98 3.27
C GLU A 185 -12.70 -6.83 4.27
N ARG A 186 -13.27 -5.72 3.82
CA ARG A 186 -13.76 -4.70 4.74
C ARG A 186 -14.98 -5.24 5.47
N ILE A 187 -15.13 -4.90 6.75
CA ILE A 187 -16.36 -5.22 7.48
C ILE A 187 -17.46 -4.28 6.95
N LYS A 188 -18.45 -4.86 6.31
CA LYS A 188 -19.64 -4.19 5.78
C LYS A 188 -20.86 -5.08 5.99
N ARG A 189 -22.04 -4.45 5.95
CA ARG A 189 -23.31 -5.16 5.86
C ARG A 189 -23.43 -5.75 4.46
N ASP A 190 -23.42 -7.07 4.38
CA ASP A 190 -23.63 -7.83 3.15
C ASP A 190 -23.98 -9.28 3.53
N LYS A 191 -24.76 -9.98 2.70
CA LYS A 191 -25.16 -11.38 2.93
C LYS A 191 -23.96 -12.31 3.08
N SER A 192 -22.85 -12.00 2.41
CA SER A 192 -21.61 -12.75 2.50
C SER A 192 -20.67 -12.25 3.60
N ARG A 193 -21.05 -11.19 4.34
CA ARG A 193 -20.25 -10.56 5.41
C ARG A 193 -21.04 -10.52 6.72
N VAL A 194 -21.40 -9.32 7.19
CA VAL A 194 -22.27 -9.13 8.37
C VAL A 194 -23.71 -9.07 7.87
N ASP A 195 -24.41 -10.21 7.97
CA ASP A 195 -25.80 -10.33 7.55
C ASP A 195 -26.74 -9.77 8.61
N ILE A 196 -27.00 -8.47 8.50
CA ILE A 196 -27.90 -7.73 9.37
C ILE A 196 -28.84 -6.87 8.52
N ALA A 197 -30.05 -6.61 9.01
CA ALA A 197 -31.03 -5.79 8.30
C ALA A 197 -30.53 -4.34 8.12
N ASN A 198 -30.90 -3.72 6.99
CA ASN A 198 -30.83 -2.28 6.84
C ASN A 198 -31.96 -1.64 7.64
N LEU A 199 -31.73 -0.44 8.17
CA LEU A 199 -32.77 0.36 8.80
C LEU A 199 -33.07 1.57 7.90
N TYR A 200 -34.32 1.71 7.46
CA TYR A 200 -34.79 2.83 6.67
C TYR A 200 -35.34 3.96 7.55
N PRO A 201 -35.33 5.23 7.10
CA PRO A 201 -35.76 6.37 7.93
C PRO A 201 -37.21 6.31 8.42
N ASP A 202 -38.06 5.49 7.80
CA ASP A 202 -39.46 5.26 8.17
C ASP A 202 -39.66 4.11 9.16
N GLU A 203 -38.64 3.29 9.41
CA GLU A 203 -38.66 2.14 10.33
C GLU A 203 -38.42 2.58 11.79
N ASN A 204 -39.37 3.36 12.35
CA ASN A 204 -39.23 4.00 13.67
C ASN A 204 -40.05 3.33 14.80
N THR A 205 -40.76 2.24 14.52
CA THR A 205 -41.66 1.59 15.49
C THR A 205 -41.78 0.09 15.27
N GLY A 206 -42.16 -0.64 16.31
CA GLY A 206 -42.47 -2.07 16.21
C GLY A 206 -41.24 -2.94 15.89
N ASP A 207 -41.47 -4.07 15.23
CA ASP A 207 -40.42 -5.03 14.86
C ASP A 207 -39.46 -4.44 13.81
N ASP A 208 -39.92 -3.52 12.96
CA ASP A 208 -39.08 -2.88 11.93
C ASP A 208 -37.95 -2.02 12.55
N LEU A 209 -38.14 -1.50 13.78
CA LEU A 209 -37.09 -0.76 14.50
C LEU A 209 -35.94 -1.66 15.00
N THR A 210 -36.12 -2.99 15.00
CA THR A 210 -35.16 -3.93 15.61
C THR A 210 -33.90 -4.21 14.78
N GLY A 211 -33.62 -3.38 13.76
CA GLY A 211 -32.59 -3.56 12.74
C GLY A 211 -31.15 -3.85 13.23
N GLY A 212 -30.22 -3.92 12.28
CA GLY A 212 -28.83 -4.32 12.52
C GLY A 212 -27.92 -3.22 13.09
N TYR A 213 -27.20 -3.49 14.18
CA TYR A 213 -26.16 -2.59 14.69
C TYR A 213 -24.74 -3.12 14.44
N ILE A 214 -23.85 -2.24 13.95
CA ILE A 214 -22.39 -2.46 13.96
C ILE A 214 -21.79 -1.45 14.91
N ILE A 215 -21.20 -1.93 16.01
CA ILE A 215 -20.50 -1.10 16.99
C ILE A 215 -19.01 -1.13 16.67
N LYS A 216 -18.40 0.06 16.61
CA LYS A 216 -16.98 0.25 16.34
C LYS A 216 -16.32 0.88 17.57
N ILE A 217 -15.30 0.22 18.11
CA ILE A 217 -14.40 0.78 19.13
C ILE A 217 -13.08 1.08 18.42
N ASP A 218 -12.75 2.35 18.24
CA ASP A 218 -11.58 2.75 17.44
C ASP A 218 -10.97 4.07 17.93
N LYS A 219 -9.84 4.42 17.31
CA LYS A 219 -9.19 5.72 17.46
C LYS A 219 -10.03 6.82 16.81
N LEU A 220 -9.72 8.07 17.20
CA LEU A 220 -10.33 9.27 16.63
C LEU A 220 -9.93 9.53 15.16
N THR A 221 -8.99 8.76 14.62
CA THR A 221 -8.57 8.88 13.21
C THR A 221 -9.67 8.38 12.27
N GLY A 222 -10.01 9.15 11.23
CA GLY A 222 -11.03 8.76 10.24
C GLY A 222 -12.42 9.39 10.44
N GLY A 223 -12.53 10.46 11.23
CA GLY A 223 -13.64 11.42 11.12
C GLY A 223 -15.00 10.95 11.65
N GLY A 224 -15.05 10.30 12.81
CA GLY A 224 -16.30 9.96 13.50
C GLY A 224 -16.37 10.58 14.88
N ASP A 225 -17.47 11.26 15.20
CA ASP A 225 -17.80 11.66 16.56
C ASP A 225 -18.13 10.39 17.37
N GLY A 226 -17.35 10.16 18.43
CA GLY A 226 -17.49 9.00 19.31
C GLY A 226 -18.06 9.37 20.69
N TRP A 227 -18.49 8.34 21.42
CA TRP A 227 -18.85 8.49 22.83
C TRP A 227 -17.59 8.49 23.70
N TYR A 228 -17.47 9.45 24.60
CA TYR A 228 -16.39 9.54 25.58
C TYR A 228 -16.92 9.13 26.96
N SER A 229 -16.18 8.28 27.67
CA SER A 229 -16.43 7.92 29.08
C SER A 229 -15.59 8.76 30.01
#